data_AF-A0A3E4TNH3-F1
#
_entry.id   AF-A0A3E4TNH3-F1
#
_cell.length_a   1.000
_cell.length_b   1.000
_cell.length_c   1.000
_cell.angle_alpha   90.00
_cell.angle_beta   90.00
_cell.angle_gamma   90.00
#
_symmetry.space_group_name_H-M   'P 1'
#
loop_
_entity.id
_entity.type
_entity.pdbx_description
1 polymer ?
#
loop_
_entity_poly.entity_id
_entity_poly.type
_entity_poly.pdbx_seq_one_letter_code
_entity_poly.pdbx_strand_id
1 'polypeptide(L)'
;MFDAVKDHSRHVREIFEEACSSIQMWDNDYEVTHKMPLLCNSINAFQREYYQHQKPLLMQTIWKTQGKSPMLADQAFDIVVWSDYAFSRLFIDGSNDGADRMSRPMRATARLARCLWELSRSGIIRVNDIYRQMAFGNQTDKEFSVNGLKWKRYVTSDRTTRPILPRTVVNEIIEDGYIQRLSPERRFDQTLHFTVQR
;
A
#
# COMPACT_ATOMS: atom_id res chain seq x y z
N MET A 1 -1.44 -2.23 -12.33
CA MET A 1 -1.75 -3.67 -12.41
C MET A 1 -2.41 -4.04 -13.73
N PHE A 2 -3.70 -3.77 -13.93
CA PHE A 2 -4.43 -4.24 -15.12
C PHE A 2 -3.86 -3.73 -16.45
N ASP A 3 -3.45 -2.46 -16.54
CA ASP A 3 -2.88 -1.87 -17.75
C ASP A 3 -1.72 -2.70 -18.34
N ALA A 4 -0.89 -3.30 -17.48
CA ALA A 4 0.24 -4.13 -17.89
C ALA A 4 -0.17 -5.45 -18.56
N VAL A 5 -1.42 -5.88 -18.37
CA VAL A 5 -1.95 -7.18 -18.81
C VAL A 5 -3.29 -7.03 -19.54
N LYS A 6 -3.60 -5.83 -20.04
CA LYS A 6 -4.88 -5.52 -20.70
C LYS A 6 -5.19 -6.44 -21.89
N ASP A 7 -4.16 -6.90 -22.59
CA ASP A 7 -4.29 -7.81 -23.74
C ASP A 7 -4.74 -9.22 -23.30
N HIS A 8 -4.63 -9.53 -22.02
CA HIS A 8 -5.14 -10.76 -21.39
C HIS A 8 -6.47 -10.53 -20.65
N SER A 9 -7.22 -9.46 -20.98
CA SER A 9 -8.47 -9.07 -20.30
C SER A 9 -9.46 -10.22 -20.13
N ARG A 10 -9.63 -11.09 -21.14
CA ARG A 10 -10.50 -12.27 -21.04
C ARG A 10 -10.07 -13.23 -19.92
N HIS A 11 -8.78 -13.54 -19.84
CA HIS A 11 -8.28 -14.44 -18.81
C HIS A 11 -8.32 -13.80 -17.41
N VAL A 12 -8.01 -12.50 -17.33
CA VAL A 12 -8.22 -11.74 -16.08
C VAL A 12 -9.68 -11.83 -15.65
N ARG A 13 -10.64 -11.67 -16.57
CA ARG A 13 -12.06 -11.81 -16.25
C ARG A 13 -12.37 -13.19 -15.69
N GLU A 14 -11.92 -14.26 -16.35
CA GLU A 14 -12.14 -15.65 -15.91
C GLU A 14 -11.67 -15.88 -14.47
N ILE A 15 -10.51 -15.34 -14.09
CA ILE A 15 -9.96 -15.46 -12.73
C ILE A 15 -10.90 -14.85 -11.67
N PHE A 16 -11.58 -13.74 -11.99
CA PHE A 16 -12.43 -13.02 -11.04
C PHE A 16 -13.93 -13.33 -11.19
N GLU A 17 -14.37 -13.94 -12.29
CA GLU A 17 -15.79 -14.04 -12.65
C GLU A 17 -16.58 -14.77 -11.57
N GLU A 18 -16.12 -15.95 -11.12
CA GLU A 18 -16.81 -16.75 -10.10
C GLU A 18 -17.01 -15.96 -8.80
N ALA A 19 -15.98 -15.27 -8.33
CA ALA A 19 -16.04 -14.51 -7.08
C ALA A 19 -16.93 -13.27 -7.24
N CYS A 20 -16.70 -12.46 -8.27
CA CYS A 20 -17.31 -11.14 -8.42
C CYS A 20 -18.75 -11.19 -8.98
N SER A 21 -19.06 -12.10 -9.92
CA SER A 21 -20.42 -12.20 -10.47
C SER A 21 -21.42 -12.77 -9.47
N SER A 22 -20.94 -13.46 -8.44
CA SER A 22 -21.77 -14.01 -7.37
C SER A 22 -22.20 -12.98 -6.32
N ILE A 23 -21.65 -11.75 -6.37
CA ILE A 23 -22.03 -10.62 -5.50
C ILE A 23 -23.13 -9.82 -6.19
N GLN A 24 -24.33 -9.81 -5.59
CA GLN A 24 -25.49 -9.06 -6.06
C GLN A 24 -25.39 -7.59 -5.64
N MET A 25 -25.06 -7.32 -4.37
CA MET A 25 -25.03 -5.98 -3.80
C MET A 25 -23.66 -5.69 -3.18
N TRP A 26 -22.85 -4.90 -3.88
CA TRP A 26 -21.51 -4.52 -3.41
C TRP A 26 -21.50 -3.56 -2.21
N ASP A 27 -22.63 -2.99 -1.84
CA ASP A 27 -22.84 -2.17 -0.63
C ASP A 27 -23.37 -2.98 0.56
N ASN A 28 -23.62 -4.28 0.40
CA ASN A 28 -24.00 -5.19 1.48
C ASN A 28 -22.76 -5.73 2.22
N ASP A 29 -22.53 -5.25 3.44
CA ASP A 29 -21.40 -5.63 4.31
C ASP A 29 -21.33 -7.15 4.52
N TYR A 30 -22.46 -7.78 4.83
CA TYR A 30 -22.55 -9.22 5.09
C TYR A 30 -22.18 -10.04 3.85
N GLU A 31 -22.78 -9.70 2.70
CA GLU A 31 -22.53 -10.42 1.45
C GLU A 31 -21.05 -10.34 1.04
N VAL A 32 -20.48 -9.13 1.01
CA VAL A 32 -19.08 -8.94 0.61
C VAL A 32 -18.13 -9.59 1.61
N THR A 33 -18.43 -9.54 2.92
CA THR A 33 -17.65 -10.22 3.98
C THR A 33 -17.56 -11.72 3.72
N HIS A 34 -18.68 -12.40 3.42
CA HIS A 34 -18.69 -13.85 3.19
C HIS A 34 -18.03 -14.25 1.87
N LYS A 35 -17.82 -13.31 0.95
CA LYS A 35 -17.13 -13.53 -0.34
C LYS A 35 -15.64 -13.23 -0.27
N MET A 36 -15.14 -12.66 0.82
CA MET A 36 -13.72 -12.31 0.98
C MET A 36 -12.74 -13.45 0.70
N PRO A 37 -12.96 -14.70 1.15
CA PRO A 37 -12.04 -15.79 0.81
C PRO A 37 -11.89 -16.00 -0.71
N LEU A 38 -13.01 -15.93 -1.46
CA LEU A 38 -12.99 -16.07 -2.92
C LEU A 38 -12.32 -14.87 -3.59
N LEU A 39 -12.58 -13.65 -3.12
CA LEU A 39 -11.94 -12.43 -3.63
C LEU A 39 -10.43 -12.46 -3.40
N CYS A 40 -9.97 -12.83 -2.20
CA CYS A 40 -8.55 -13.01 -1.88
C CYS A 40 -7.91 -14.07 -2.78
N ASN A 41 -8.56 -15.22 -2.96
CA ASN A 41 -8.06 -16.29 -3.82
C ASN A 41 -7.95 -15.85 -5.29
N SER A 42 -8.93 -15.10 -5.79
CA SER A 42 -8.92 -14.54 -7.15
C SER A 42 -7.74 -13.57 -7.33
N ILE A 43 -7.50 -12.68 -6.36
CA ILE A 43 -6.33 -11.78 -6.41
C ILE A 43 -5.03 -12.57 -6.32
N ASN A 44 -4.94 -13.59 -5.47
CA ASN A 44 -3.76 -14.45 -5.36
C ASN A 44 -3.46 -15.17 -6.68
N ALA A 45 -4.48 -15.71 -7.35
CA ALA A 45 -4.36 -16.35 -8.65
C ALA A 45 -3.90 -15.35 -9.72
N PHE A 46 -4.55 -14.19 -9.81
CA PHE A 46 -4.15 -13.10 -10.70
C PHE A 46 -2.69 -12.67 -10.48
N GLN A 47 -2.29 -12.45 -9.22
CA GLN A 47 -0.93 -12.03 -8.91
C GLN A 47 0.09 -13.12 -9.23
N ARG A 48 -0.23 -14.40 -8.98
CA ARG A 48 0.65 -15.52 -9.30
C ARG A 48 0.83 -15.70 -10.81
N GLU A 49 -0.23 -15.49 -11.59
CA GLU A 49 -0.19 -15.60 -13.05
C GLU A 49 0.66 -14.47 -13.66
N TYR A 50 0.46 -13.23 -13.18
CA TYR A 50 1.00 -12.04 -13.84
C TYR A 50 2.12 -11.34 -13.08
N TYR A 51 2.75 -11.96 -12.07
CA TYR A 51 3.75 -11.28 -11.21
C TYR A 51 4.93 -10.68 -12.00
N GLN A 52 5.29 -11.24 -13.17
CA GLN A 52 6.35 -10.71 -14.03
C GLN A 52 5.98 -9.39 -14.72
N HIS A 53 4.70 -9.01 -14.70
CA HIS A 53 4.17 -7.77 -15.27
C HIS A 53 3.98 -6.66 -14.23
N GLN A 54 4.42 -6.89 -12.98
CA GLN A 54 4.36 -5.88 -11.92
C GLN A 54 5.14 -4.61 -12.33
N LYS A 55 4.62 -3.44 -11.97
CA LYS A 55 5.25 -2.14 -12.29
C LYS A 55 5.60 -1.41 -11.00
N PRO A 56 6.68 -0.62 -10.95
CA PRO A 56 6.95 0.30 -9.84
C PRO A 56 5.74 1.22 -9.60
N LEU A 57 5.35 1.39 -8.34
CA LEU A 57 4.18 2.19 -7.94
C LEU A 57 4.55 3.31 -6.97
N LEU A 58 5.31 2.99 -5.92
CA LEU A 58 5.60 3.91 -4.84
C LEU A 58 7.06 3.85 -4.45
N MET A 59 7.69 5.01 -4.37
CA MET A 59 8.98 5.19 -3.70
C MET A 59 8.72 5.68 -2.28
N GLN A 60 9.08 4.85 -1.30
CA GLN A 60 8.93 5.16 0.11
C GLN A 60 10.30 5.44 0.72
N THR A 61 10.56 6.69 1.06
CA THR A 61 11.77 7.09 1.78
C THR A 61 11.72 6.61 3.23
N ILE A 62 12.85 6.14 3.75
CA ILE A 62 13.01 5.80 5.15
C ILE A 62 14.16 6.61 5.76
N TRP A 63 14.01 6.97 7.03
CA TRP A 63 15.08 7.57 7.82
C TRP A 63 15.23 6.83 9.16
N LYS A 64 16.45 6.79 9.67
CA LYS A 64 16.80 6.13 10.92
C LYS A 64 17.38 7.12 11.92
N THR A 65 16.91 7.03 13.16
CA THR A 65 17.43 7.81 14.29
C THR A 65 18.32 6.96 15.21
N GLN A 66 19.05 7.64 16.10
CA GLN A 66 19.88 7.01 17.13
C GLN A 66 19.01 6.51 18.30
N GLY A 67 18.41 5.33 18.14
CA GLY A 67 17.53 4.75 19.16
C GLY A 67 16.32 5.64 19.42
N LYS A 68 16.15 6.10 20.66
CA LYS A 68 15.07 7.04 21.05
C LYS A 68 15.44 8.51 20.85
N SER A 69 16.69 8.82 20.52
CA SER A 69 17.13 10.19 20.22
C SER A 69 16.46 10.69 18.94
N PRO A 70 16.11 12.00 18.85
CA PRO A 70 15.63 12.57 17.61
C PRO A 70 16.73 12.72 16.55
N MET A 71 18.01 12.51 16.88
CA MET A 71 19.14 12.66 15.97
C MET A 71 19.20 11.54 14.92
N LEU A 72 19.58 11.88 13.69
CA LEU A 72 19.84 10.90 12.63
C LEU A 72 21.02 9.99 13.00
N ALA A 73 20.89 8.70 12.67
CA ALA A 73 21.98 7.73 12.74
C ALA A 73 23.07 8.06 11.70
N ASP A 74 24.29 7.52 11.87
CA ASP A 74 25.38 7.82 10.92
C ASP A 74 25.02 7.41 9.50
N GLN A 75 24.42 6.23 9.36
CA GLN A 75 23.74 5.75 8.17
C GLN A 75 22.23 5.90 8.38
N ALA A 76 21.65 6.91 7.73
CA ALA A 76 20.35 7.45 8.08
C ALA A 76 19.28 7.16 7.03
N PHE A 77 19.59 7.31 5.75
CA PHE A 77 18.56 7.37 4.71
C PHE A 77 18.63 6.19 3.75
N ASP A 78 17.44 5.73 3.39
CA ASP A 78 17.26 4.75 2.34
C ASP A 78 15.91 4.92 1.66
N ILE A 79 15.63 4.08 0.68
CA ILE A 79 14.38 4.04 -0.06
C ILE A 79 13.94 2.60 -0.27
N VAL A 80 12.63 2.40 -0.17
CA VAL A 80 11.96 1.16 -0.59
C VAL A 80 11.14 1.47 -1.83
N VAL A 81 11.41 0.76 -2.92
CA VAL A 81 10.61 0.85 -4.14
C VAL A 81 9.61 -0.29 -4.14
N TRP A 82 8.33 0.05 -4.04
CA TRP A 82 7.24 -0.90 -4.07
C TRP A 82 6.74 -1.06 -5.50
N SER A 83 6.61 -2.30 -5.97
CA SER A 83 5.76 -2.58 -7.12
C SER A 83 4.28 -2.49 -6.72
N ASP A 84 3.41 -2.31 -7.70
CA ASP A 84 1.97 -2.33 -7.48
C ASP A 84 1.49 -3.62 -6.80
N TYR A 85 2.04 -4.78 -7.20
CA TYR A 85 1.69 -6.08 -6.63
C TYR A 85 2.18 -6.18 -5.17
N ALA A 86 3.45 -5.88 -4.90
CA ALA A 86 4.00 -5.92 -3.55
C ALA A 86 3.27 -4.94 -2.61
N PHE A 87 2.95 -3.73 -3.10
CA PHE A 87 2.23 -2.73 -2.32
C PHE A 87 0.85 -3.21 -1.89
N SER A 88 0.14 -3.93 -2.76
CA SER A 88 -1.19 -4.45 -2.43
C SER A 88 -1.19 -5.57 -1.38
N ARG A 89 -0.09 -6.32 -1.23
CA ARG A 89 0.03 -7.35 -0.18
C ARG A 89 -0.14 -6.78 1.22
N LEU A 90 0.21 -5.50 1.42
CA LEU A 90 0.07 -4.81 2.70
C LEU A 90 -1.38 -4.82 3.25
N PHE A 91 -2.39 -4.92 2.38
CA PHE A 91 -3.79 -5.05 2.79
C PHE A 91 -4.40 -6.43 2.49
N ILE A 92 -3.99 -7.11 1.41
CA ILE A 92 -4.53 -8.44 1.05
C ILE A 92 -4.27 -9.46 2.17
N ASP A 93 -3.07 -9.49 2.74
CA ASP A 93 -2.69 -10.52 3.71
C ASP A 93 -3.38 -10.35 5.07
N GLY A 94 -3.94 -9.17 5.33
CA GLY A 94 -4.75 -8.90 6.51
C GLY A 94 -6.25 -9.00 6.26
N SER A 95 -6.67 -9.60 5.14
CA SER A 95 -8.08 -9.64 4.71
C SER A 95 -8.73 -11.01 4.83
N ASN A 96 -8.01 -12.04 5.27
CA ASN A 96 -8.48 -13.42 5.33
C ASN A 96 -8.71 -13.92 6.79
N ASP A 97 -9.06 -13.01 7.70
CA ASP A 97 -9.05 -13.28 9.14
C ASP A 97 -10.39 -13.84 9.68
N GLY A 98 -11.28 -14.37 8.83
CA GLY A 98 -12.55 -14.98 9.25
C GLY A 98 -13.48 -14.03 10.02
N ALA A 99 -13.39 -12.72 9.76
CA ALA A 99 -14.13 -11.70 10.49
C ALA A 99 -15.61 -11.64 10.04
N ASP A 100 -16.51 -11.37 10.99
CA ASP A 100 -17.96 -11.23 10.74
C ASP A 100 -18.35 -9.91 10.07
N ARG A 101 -17.41 -8.95 9.96
CA ARG A 101 -17.66 -7.61 9.41
C ARG A 101 -16.49 -7.08 8.59
N MET A 102 -16.78 -6.23 7.61
CA MET A 102 -15.80 -5.51 6.81
C MET A 102 -14.78 -4.69 7.59
N SER A 103 -13.58 -5.24 7.73
CA SER A 103 -12.40 -4.51 8.19
C SER A 103 -11.82 -3.61 7.08
N ARG A 104 -11.00 -2.63 7.47
CA ARG A 104 -10.29 -1.74 6.54
C ARG A 104 -9.50 -2.48 5.44
N PRO A 105 -8.62 -3.46 5.76
CA PRO A 105 -7.91 -4.21 4.73
C PRO A 105 -8.86 -4.99 3.82
N MET A 106 -9.92 -5.60 4.36
CA MET A 106 -10.89 -6.33 3.55
C MET A 106 -11.60 -5.42 2.53
N ARG A 107 -11.98 -4.19 2.92
CA ARG A 107 -12.57 -3.22 1.98
C ARG A 107 -11.61 -2.85 0.86
N ALA A 108 -10.34 -2.58 1.18
CA ALA A 108 -9.32 -2.30 0.16
C ALA A 108 -9.13 -3.47 -0.81
N THR A 109 -9.10 -4.70 -0.28
CA THR A 109 -9.02 -5.95 -1.06
C THR A 109 -10.23 -6.14 -1.97
N ALA A 110 -11.44 -6.00 -1.43
CA ALA A 110 -12.67 -6.16 -2.21
C ALA A 110 -12.78 -5.11 -3.33
N ARG A 111 -12.40 -3.86 -3.04
CA ARG A 111 -12.35 -2.79 -4.05
C ARG A 111 -11.33 -3.09 -5.14
N LEU A 112 -10.15 -3.61 -4.79
CA LEU A 112 -9.15 -4.01 -5.77
C LEU A 112 -9.70 -5.12 -6.69
N ALA A 113 -10.30 -6.17 -6.12
CA ALA A 113 -10.92 -7.24 -6.90
C ALA A 113 -12.00 -6.71 -7.86
N ARG A 114 -12.90 -5.86 -7.36
CA ARG A 114 -13.96 -5.24 -8.17
C ARG A 114 -13.38 -4.39 -9.30
N CYS A 115 -12.36 -3.56 -9.04
CA CYS A 115 -11.70 -2.77 -10.06
C CYS A 115 -11.08 -3.65 -11.15
N LEU A 116 -10.34 -4.72 -10.78
CA LEU A 116 -9.72 -5.63 -11.75
C LEU A 116 -10.77 -6.34 -12.62
N TRP A 117 -11.87 -6.78 -12.00
CA TRP A 117 -12.97 -7.41 -12.71
C TRP A 117 -13.72 -6.45 -13.65
N GLU A 118 -14.10 -5.25 -13.21
CA GLU A 118 -14.77 -4.26 -14.06
C GLU A 118 -13.88 -3.82 -15.25
N LEU A 119 -12.58 -3.60 -15.00
CA LEU A 119 -11.59 -3.33 -16.05
C LEU A 119 -11.50 -4.49 -17.05
N SER A 120 -11.49 -5.74 -16.57
CA SER A 120 -11.42 -6.92 -17.45
C SER A 120 -12.65 -7.10 -18.34
N ARG A 121 -13.81 -6.58 -17.92
CA ARG A 121 -15.08 -6.67 -18.67
C ARG A 121 -15.26 -5.58 -19.70
N SER A 122 -14.90 -4.35 -19.36
CA SER A 122 -15.28 -3.16 -20.15
C SER A 122 -14.10 -2.24 -20.50
N GLY A 123 -12.93 -2.47 -19.90
CA GLY A 123 -11.78 -1.55 -19.97
C GLY A 123 -11.97 -0.25 -19.18
N ILE A 124 -13.13 -0.04 -18.53
CA ILE A 124 -13.49 1.19 -17.83
C ILE A 124 -13.87 0.85 -16.38
N ILE A 125 -13.56 1.74 -15.44
CA ILE A 125 -13.97 1.63 -14.03
C ILE A 125 -14.58 2.92 -13.51
N ARG A 126 -15.61 2.78 -12.67
CA ARG A 126 -16.21 3.90 -11.94
C ARG A 126 -15.69 3.93 -10.50
N VAL A 127 -14.43 4.35 -10.34
CA VAL A 127 -13.71 4.34 -9.06
C VAL A 127 -14.48 5.04 -7.94
N ASN A 128 -15.12 6.18 -8.25
CA ASN A 128 -15.91 6.93 -7.27
C ASN A 128 -17.11 6.13 -6.74
N ASP A 129 -17.77 5.36 -7.60
CA ASP A 129 -18.91 4.53 -7.23
C ASP A 129 -18.45 3.35 -6.38
N ILE A 130 -17.37 2.68 -6.79
CA ILE A 130 -16.72 1.60 -6.03
C ILE A 130 -16.37 2.07 -4.61
N TYR A 131 -15.73 3.24 -4.51
CA TYR A 131 -15.28 3.81 -3.24
C TYR A 131 -16.46 4.17 -2.31
N ARG A 132 -17.54 4.74 -2.86
CA ARG A 132 -18.71 5.16 -2.09
C ARG A 132 -19.60 4.00 -1.67
N GLN A 133 -19.93 3.09 -2.60
CA GLN A 133 -20.81 1.95 -2.34
C GLN A 133 -20.19 1.00 -1.31
N MET A 134 -18.88 0.79 -1.39
CA MET A 134 -18.17 -0.16 -0.53
C MET A 134 -17.61 0.50 0.74
N ALA A 135 -18.27 1.55 1.26
CA ALA A 135 -17.91 2.19 2.53
C ALA A 135 -18.49 1.45 3.75
N PHE A 136 -19.64 0.77 3.57
CA PHE A 136 -20.34 0.01 4.63
C PHE A 136 -20.55 0.82 5.94
N GLY A 137 -20.88 2.11 5.79
CA GLY A 137 -21.06 3.04 6.91
C GLY A 137 -19.79 3.44 7.66
N ASN A 138 -18.60 3.09 7.16
CA ASN A 138 -17.32 3.43 7.78
C ASN A 138 -16.69 4.70 7.20
N GLN A 139 -15.84 5.37 7.99
CA GLN A 139 -14.93 6.39 7.49
C GLN A 139 -13.90 5.78 6.54
N THR A 140 -13.57 6.52 5.47
CA THR A 140 -12.76 6.02 4.35
C THR A 140 -11.37 6.68 4.23
N ASP A 141 -11.10 7.74 5.00
CA ASP A 141 -9.87 8.56 4.96
C ASP A 141 -8.57 7.77 5.26
N LYS A 142 -8.66 6.70 6.06
CA LYS A 142 -7.51 5.90 6.55
C LYS A 142 -7.66 4.40 6.32
N GLU A 143 -8.32 4.02 5.24
CA GLU A 143 -8.50 2.61 4.89
C GLU A 143 -7.17 1.90 4.60
N PHE A 144 -6.22 2.62 4.03
CA PHE A 144 -4.87 2.15 3.80
C PHE A 144 -3.92 2.70 4.89
N SER A 145 -4.13 2.23 6.13
CA SER A 145 -3.20 2.49 7.24
C SER A 145 -2.52 1.19 7.64
N VAL A 146 -1.20 1.14 7.48
CA VAL A 146 -0.39 -0.05 7.72
C VAL A 146 0.61 0.24 8.82
N ASN A 147 0.62 -0.57 9.88
CA ASN A 147 1.57 -0.42 10.97
C ASN A 147 2.96 -0.98 10.61
N GLY A 148 3.97 -0.57 11.38
CA GLY A 148 5.36 -0.97 11.14
C GLY A 148 5.60 -2.49 11.22
N LEU A 149 4.82 -3.22 12.02
CA LEU A 149 4.95 -4.68 12.14
C LEU A 149 4.49 -5.39 10.86
N LYS A 150 3.39 -4.95 10.24
CA LYS A 150 2.92 -5.47 8.95
C LYS A 150 3.90 -5.11 7.83
N TRP A 151 4.36 -3.87 7.79
CA TRP A 151 5.35 -3.40 6.82
C TRP A 151 6.65 -4.21 6.86
N LYS A 152 7.16 -4.49 8.07
CA LYS A 152 8.43 -5.22 8.28
C LYS A 152 8.39 -6.66 7.77
N ARG A 153 7.21 -7.25 7.55
CA ARG A 153 7.09 -8.60 6.96
C ARG A 153 7.55 -8.66 5.50
N TYR A 154 7.41 -7.55 4.77
CA TYR A 154 7.78 -7.48 3.35
C TYR A 154 9.09 -6.77 3.11
N VAL A 155 9.50 -5.89 4.02
CA VAL A 155 10.75 -5.14 3.89
C VAL A 155 11.78 -5.67 4.87
N THR A 156 12.45 -6.75 4.46
CA THR A 156 13.57 -7.37 5.17
C THR A 156 14.82 -7.28 4.30
N SER A 157 15.81 -6.52 4.75
CA SER A 157 17.09 -6.36 4.06
C SER A 157 18.10 -5.81 5.06
N ASP A 158 19.39 -6.09 4.87
CA ASP A 158 20.45 -5.45 5.65
C ASP A 158 20.37 -3.92 5.57
N ARG A 159 19.84 -3.38 4.46
CA ARG A 159 19.59 -1.95 4.26
C ARG A 159 18.56 -1.36 5.22
N THR A 160 17.63 -2.15 5.76
CA THR A 160 16.71 -1.64 6.80
C THR A 160 17.41 -1.56 8.17
N THR A 161 18.48 -2.32 8.37
CA THR A 161 19.31 -2.25 9.58
C THR A 161 20.37 -1.17 9.47
N ARG A 162 21.04 -1.07 8.31
CA ARG A 162 22.05 -0.07 7.98
C ARG A 162 21.69 0.59 6.64
N PRO A 163 20.94 1.71 6.67
CA PRO A 163 20.62 2.50 5.48
C PRO A 163 21.86 2.83 4.64
N ILE A 164 21.68 3.08 3.34
CA ILE A 164 22.82 3.28 2.43
C ILE A 164 23.43 4.69 2.50
N LEU A 165 22.63 5.72 2.80
CA LEU A 165 23.08 7.11 2.77
C LEU A 165 23.41 7.62 4.17
N PRO A 166 24.55 8.30 4.33
CA PRO A 166 24.92 8.90 5.60
C PRO A 166 24.04 10.12 5.91
N ARG A 167 23.95 10.48 7.20
CA ARG A 167 23.24 11.71 7.62
C ARG A 167 23.82 13.00 7.01
N THR A 168 25.11 12.98 6.63
CA THR A 168 25.82 14.15 6.10
C THR A 168 25.32 14.59 4.73
N VAL A 169 24.62 13.72 3.99
CA VAL A 169 23.95 14.07 2.72
C VAL A 169 22.98 15.25 2.88
N VAL A 170 22.43 15.47 4.07
CA VAL A 170 21.57 16.64 4.33
C VAL A 170 22.30 17.96 4.01
N ASN A 171 23.60 18.03 4.28
CA ASN A 171 24.41 19.24 4.05
C ASN A 171 24.69 19.49 2.56
N GLU A 172 24.52 18.47 1.71
CA GLU A 172 24.66 18.59 0.26
C GLU A 172 23.34 19.05 -0.41
N ILE A 173 22.21 18.85 0.28
CA ILE A 173 20.86 19.11 -0.25
C ILE A 173 20.27 20.41 0.31
N ILE A 174 20.50 20.69 1.59
CA ILE A 174 19.92 21.84 2.28
C ILE A 174 21.01 22.90 2.50
N GLU A 175 20.77 24.10 1.98
CA GLU A 175 21.64 25.26 2.16
C GLU A 175 21.76 25.67 3.65
N ASP A 176 22.92 26.22 3.99
CA ASP A 176 23.19 26.74 5.32
C ASP A 176 22.14 27.77 5.75
N GLY A 177 21.59 27.62 6.96
CA GLY A 177 20.58 28.52 7.51
C GLY A 177 19.12 28.23 7.09
N TYR A 178 18.88 27.27 6.18
CA TYR A 178 17.52 26.95 5.72
C TYR A 178 16.77 25.96 6.62
N ILE A 179 17.48 25.11 7.36
CA ILE A 179 16.85 24.16 8.30
C ILE A 179 16.11 24.89 9.42
N GLN A 180 16.60 26.06 9.83
CA GLN A 180 15.95 26.93 10.82
C GLN A 180 14.60 27.46 10.31
N ARG A 181 14.38 27.50 8.99
CA ARG A 181 13.13 27.93 8.38
C ARG A 181 12.08 26.83 8.33
N LEU A 182 12.45 25.55 8.52
CA LEU A 182 11.53 24.42 8.43
C LEU A 182 10.43 24.42 9.50
N SER A 183 10.54 25.23 10.57
CA SER A 183 9.52 25.38 11.63
C SER A 183 8.95 24.04 12.07
N PRO A 184 9.72 23.21 12.81
CA PRO A 184 9.58 21.76 12.82
C PRO A 184 8.22 21.26 13.38
N GLU A 185 7.26 21.02 12.49
CA GLU A 185 5.92 20.53 12.80
C GLU A 185 5.88 19.00 12.82
N ARG A 186 6.57 18.33 11.89
CA ARG A 186 6.57 16.87 11.76
C ARG A 186 7.82 16.25 12.36
N ARG A 187 7.74 14.95 12.68
CA ARG A 187 8.84 14.21 13.31
C ARG A 187 10.14 14.28 12.53
N PHE A 188 10.08 14.24 11.19
CA PHE A 188 11.28 14.29 10.38
C PHE A 188 11.91 15.68 10.39
N ASP A 189 11.10 16.74 10.32
CA ASP A 189 11.56 18.14 10.42
C ASP A 189 12.30 18.37 11.75
N GLN A 190 11.74 17.84 12.86
CA GLN A 190 12.41 17.85 14.16
C GLN A 190 13.76 17.13 14.12
N THR A 191 13.79 15.93 13.52
CA THR A 191 15.03 15.15 13.37
C THR A 191 16.10 15.89 12.57
N LEU A 192 15.73 16.57 11.47
CA LEU A 192 16.65 17.40 10.70
C LEU A 192 17.17 18.58 11.52
N HIS A 193 16.27 19.31 12.18
CA HIS A 193 16.60 20.45 13.03
C HIS A 193 17.61 20.10 14.12
N PHE A 194 17.40 18.99 14.85
CA PHE A 194 18.32 18.56 15.91
C PHE A 194 19.63 17.97 15.39
N THR A 195 19.66 17.43 14.18
CA THR A 195 20.87 16.82 13.64
C THR A 195 21.84 17.87 13.10
N VAL A 196 21.36 18.91 12.44
CA VAL A 196 22.23 19.88 11.73
C VAL A 196 22.62 21.08 12.59
N GLN A 197 21.94 21.34 13.72
CA GLN A 197 22.35 22.39 14.66
C GLN A 197 23.59 22.05 15.53
N ARG A 198 24.21 20.89 15.33
CA ARG A 198 25.45 20.48 16.01
C ARG A 198 26.53 20.19 14.99
#